data_AF-A0A1F2QTF4-F1
#
_entry.id   AF-A0A1F2QTF4-F1
#
_cell.length_a   1.000
_cell.length_b   1.000
_cell.length_c   1.000
_cell.angle_alpha   90.00
_cell.angle_beta   90.00
_cell.angle_gamma   90.00
#
_symmetry.space_group_name_H-M   'P 1'
#
loop_
_entity.id
_entity.type
_entity.pdbx_description
1 polymer ?
#
loop_
_entity_poly.entity_id
_entity_poly.type
_entity_poly.pdbx_seq_one_letter_code
_entity_poly.pdbx_strand_id
1 'polypeptide(L)'
;MHFPVAGIELNPLVPPAVAFAISFFTSMGGVSGAFLLLPFQVSVLGFTSPAVSATNHLFNVVAIPGGVWRYSREGRMVWPLTWIIIIGTLPGVLVGALIRVYVLTDPRHFKLFVGLVLLYLGGKLAVDLARKRRADQDQTIAEERFHRVIGGRGRPAPCESPRVAVRRFDAFRLVYEFCDQTFDLRVPRLVLLSLAVGIIGGIYGIGGGAIIAPFLVTFFGIPVYVAAGAALMG
;
A
#
# COMPACT_ATOMS: atom_id res chain seq x y z
N MET A 1 20.21 -16.30 -20.50
CA MET A 1 20.65 -15.02 -21.07
C MET A 1 21.42 -14.28 -20.00
N HIS A 2 22.59 -13.72 -20.33
CA HIS A 2 23.41 -12.99 -19.37
C HIS A 2 22.94 -11.53 -19.27
N PHE A 3 22.69 -11.04 -18.05
CA PHE A 3 22.28 -9.67 -17.78
C PHE A 3 23.46 -8.88 -17.17
N PRO A 4 24.21 -8.10 -17.97
CA PRO A 4 25.48 -7.50 -17.54
C PRO A 4 25.34 -6.47 -16.42
N VAL A 5 24.20 -5.75 -16.36
CA VAL A 5 23.93 -4.77 -15.29
C VAL A 5 23.65 -5.45 -13.95
N ALA A 6 23.07 -6.65 -13.98
CA ALA A 6 22.73 -7.42 -12.79
C ALA A 6 23.81 -8.45 -12.41
N GLY A 7 24.71 -8.80 -13.33
CA GLY A 7 25.75 -9.80 -13.14
C GLY A 7 25.21 -11.22 -12.99
N ILE A 8 24.04 -11.52 -13.57
CA ILE A 8 23.33 -12.80 -13.40
C ILE A 8 23.03 -13.46 -14.75
N GLU A 9 23.08 -14.79 -14.77
CA GLU A 9 22.55 -15.60 -15.87
C GLU A 9 21.15 -16.09 -15.53
N LEU A 10 20.19 -15.73 -16.37
CA LEU A 10 18.79 -15.98 -16.09
C LEU A 10 18.02 -16.27 -17.38
N ASN A 11 17.03 -17.16 -17.32
CA ASN A 11 16.02 -17.28 -18.35
C ASN A 11 15.06 -16.07 -18.30
N PRO A 12 14.89 -15.29 -19.39
CA PRO A 12 14.02 -14.12 -19.42
C PRO A 12 12.55 -14.35 -19.01
N LEU A 13 12.06 -15.60 -19.06
CA LEU A 13 10.70 -15.96 -18.66
C LEU A 13 10.51 -16.07 -17.14
N VAL A 14 11.58 -16.22 -16.37
CA VAL A 14 11.51 -16.44 -14.91
C VAL A 14 10.94 -15.21 -14.17
N PRO A 15 11.40 -13.96 -14.39
CA PRO A 15 10.89 -12.80 -13.67
C PRO A 15 9.41 -12.54 -13.94
N PRO A 16 8.91 -12.59 -15.19
CA PRO A 16 7.47 -12.47 -15.46
C PRO A 16 6.65 -13.58 -14.79
N ALA A 17 7.10 -14.84 -14.84
CA ALA A 17 6.37 -15.97 -14.24
C ALA A 17 6.28 -15.84 -12.71
N VAL A 18 7.38 -15.45 -12.06
CA VAL A 18 7.40 -15.23 -10.61
C VAL A 18 6.58 -14.00 -10.21
N ALA A 19 6.69 -12.91 -10.97
CA ALA A 19 5.86 -11.73 -10.75
C ALA A 19 4.37 -12.05 -10.86
N PHE A 20 3.98 -12.87 -11.84
CA PHE A 20 2.61 -13.35 -12.00
C PHE A 20 2.16 -14.21 -10.82
N ALA A 21 2.95 -15.22 -10.44
CA ALA A 21 2.61 -16.10 -9.33
C ALA A 21 2.48 -15.34 -8.01
N ILE A 22 3.45 -14.48 -7.69
CA ILE A 22 3.42 -13.64 -6.49
C ILE A 22 2.17 -12.74 -6.51
N SER A 23 1.94 -12.00 -7.60
CA SER A 23 0.80 -11.08 -7.71
C SER A 23 -0.54 -11.81 -7.61
N PHE A 24 -0.65 -13.01 -8.21
CA PHE A 24 -1.84 -13.84 -8.14
C PHE A 24 -2.21 -14.14 -6.68
N PHE A 25 -1.27 -14.63 -5.87
CA PHE A 25 -1.53 -14.92 -4.46
C PHE A 25 -1.68 -13.68 -3.58
N THR A 26 -0.83 -12.66 -3.74
CA THR A 26 -0.90 -11.47 -2.87
C THR A 26 -2.16 -10.64 -3.12
N SER A 27 -2.69 -10.65 -4.35
CA SER A 27 -3.95 -9.98 -4.68
C SER A 27 -5.14 -10.54 -3.90
N MET A 28 -5.16 -11.84 -3.60
CA MET A 28 -6.20 -12.47 -2.77
C MET A 28 -6.17 -11.95 -1.33
N GLY A 29 -4.98 -11.63 -0.83
CA GLY A 29 -4.79 -11.00 0.48
C GLY A 29 -4.96 -9.48 0.49
N GLY A 30 -5.30 -8.86 -0.65
CA GLY A 30 -5.41 -7.41 -0.77
C GLY A 30 -4.07 -6.66 -0.67
N VAL A 31 -2.93 -7.33 -0.86
CA VAL A 31 -1.58 -6.75 -0.77
C VAL A 31 -0.93 -6.70 -2.17
N SER A 32 -0.17 -5.64 -2.45
CA SER A 32 0.56 -5.53 -3.72
C SER A 32 1.67 -6.57 -3.80
N GLY A 33 1.71 -7.34 -4.90
CA GLY A 33 2.75 -8.35 -5.16
C GLY A 33 4.15 -7.76 -5.25
N ALA A 34 4.25 -6.46 -5.57
CA ALA A 34 5.51 -5.72 -5.59
C ALA A 34 6.28 -5.80 -4.26
N PHE A 35 5.57 -5.99 -3.14
CA PHE A 35 6.18 -6.13 -1.82
C PHE A 35 7.13 -7.33 -1.71
N LEU A 36 6.83 -8.44 -2.40
CA LEU A 36 7.62 -9.67 -2.37
C LEU A 36 8.60 -9.82 -3.55
N LEU A 37 8.48 -8.98 -4.59
CA LEU A 37 9.36 -9.05 -5.76
C LEU A 37 10.80 -8.70 -5.41
N LEU A 38 11.00 -7.68 -4.58
CA LEU A 38 12.34 -7.22 -4.25
C LEU A 38 13.12 -8.21 -3.35
N PRO A 39 12.52 -8.82 -2.30
CA PRO A 39 13.13 -9.94 -1.60
C PRO A 39 13.49 -11.11 -2.51
N PHE A 40 12.62 -11.44 -3.48
CA PHE A 40 12.89 -12.48 -4.46
C PHE A 40 14.11 -12.14 -5.34
N GLN A 41 14.17 -10.91 -5.87
CA GLN A 41 15.29 -10.45 -6.69
C GLN A 41 16.62 -10.48 -5.93
N VAL A 42 16.63 -10.07 -4.66
CA VAL A 42 17.85 -9.95 -3.85
C VAL A 42 18.28 -11.30 -3.25
N SER A 43 17.33 -12.16 -2.88
CA SER A 43 17.64 -13.42 -2.18
C SER A 43 17.66 -14.64 -3.09
N VAL A 44 16.86 -14.68 -4.16
CA VAL A 44 16.79 -15.82 -5.09
C VAL A 44 17.58 -15.53 -6.35
N LEU A 45 17.38 -14.36 -6.98
CA LEU A 45 18.13 -14.03 -8.20
C LEU A 45 19.54 -13.53 -7.93
N GLY A 46 19.88 -13.18 -6.69
CA GLY A 46 21.19 -12.65 -6.33
C GLY A 46 21.46 -11.23 -6.85
N PHE A 47 20.44 -10.51 -7.31
CA PHE A 47 20.59 -9.13 -7.74
C PHE A 47 20.64 -8.21 -6.52
N THR A 48 21.83 -8.03 -5.95
CA THR A 48 22.04 -7.34 -4.68
C THR A 48 22.31 -5.84 -4.80
N SER A 49 22.45 -5.33 -6.02
CA SER A 49 22.71 -3.91 -6.27
C SER A 49 21.51 -3.04 -5.90
N PRO A 50 21.71 -1.83 -5.34
CA PRO A 50 20.64 -0.85 -5.17
C PRO A 50 19.88 -0.49 -6.47
N ALA A 51 20.47 -0.76 -7.64
CA ALA A 51 19.85 -0.58 -8.95
C ALA A 51 18.55 -1.36 -9.14
N VAL A 52 18.31 -2.43 -8.37
CA VAL A 52 17.04 -3.17 -8.33
C VAL A 52 15.85 -2.22 -8.11
N SER A 53 16.00 -1.22 -7.23
CA SER A 53 14.94 -0.27 -6.87
C SER A 53 14.48 0.57 -8.07
N ALA A 54 15.37 0.85 -9.03
CA ALA A 54 15.04 1.65 -10.21
C ALA A 54 13.94 0.99 -11.05
N THR A 55 13.91 -0.34 -11.10
CA THR A 55 12.89 -1.09 -11.85
C THR A 55 11.50 -0.94 -11.23
N ASN A 56 11.40 -0.88 -9.90
CA ASN A 56 10.15 -0.61 -9.19
C ASN A 56 9.67 0.83 -9.39
N HIS A 57 10.58 1.81 -9.41
CA HIS A 57 10.21 3.19 -9.72
C HIS A 57 9.67 3.33 -11.14
N LEU A 58 10.28 2.65 -12.12
CA LEU A 58 9.76 2.64 -13.50
C LEU A 58 8.35 2.03 -13.56
N PHE A 59 8.11 0.91 -12.87
CA PHE A 59 6.77 0.33 -12.76
C PHE A 59 5.77 1.32 -12.17
N ASN A 60 6.12 2.00 -11.08
CA ASN A 60 5.26 2.98 -10.43
C ASN A 60 4.94 4.18 -11.35
N VAL A 61 5.94 4.71 -12.05
CA VAL A 61 5.76 5.83 -12.99
C VAL A 61 4.78 5.47 -14.12
N VAL A 62 4.78 4.22 -14.58
CA VAL A 62 3.89 3.76 -15.66
C VAL A 62 2.51 3.34 -15.14
N ALA A 63 2.43 2.64 -14.02
CA ALA A 63 1.19 2.05 -13.52
C ALA A 63 0.30 3.03 -12.74
N ILE A 64 0.89 3.94 -11.96
CA ILE A 64 0.15 4.86 -11.09
C ILE A 64 -0.77 5.82 -11.88
N PRO A 65 -0.34 6.46 -12.98
CA PRO A 65 -1.20 7.41 -13.70
C PRO A 65 -2.53 6.82 -14.16
N GLY A 66 -2.53 5.58 -14.66
CA GLY A 66 -3.76 4.88 -15.08
C GLY A 66 -4.69 4.59 -13.91
N GLY A 67 -4.14 4.19 -12.76
CA GLY A 67 -4.89 3.98 -11.53
C GLY A 67 -5.52 5.29 -11.02
N VAL A 68 -4.73 6.36 -10.96
CA VAL A 68 -5.17 7.70 -10.53
C VAL A 68 -6.27 8.24 -11.44
N TRP A 69 -6.09 8.12 -12.76
CA TRP A 69 -7.10 8.55 -13.73
C TRP A 69 -8.42 7.81 -13.53
N ARG A 70 -8.36 6.48 -13.39
CA ARG A 70 -9.53 5.64 -13.14
C ARG A 70 -10.24 6.03 -11.83
N TYR A 71 -9.51 6.13 -10.72
CA TYR A 71 -10.07 6.46 -9.40
C TYR A 71 -10.64 7.88 -9.34
N SER A 72 -10.01 8.81 -10.05
CA SER A 72 -10.50 10.18 -10.22
C SER A 72 -11.82 10.19 -10.99
N ARG A 73 -11.91 9.45 -12.10
CA ARG A 73 -13.14 9.35 -12.92
C ARG A 73 -14.29 8.66 -12.19
N GLU A 74 -13.99 7.70 -11.32
CA GLU A 74 -14.96 7.01 -10.46
C GLU A 74 -15.43 7.87 -9.26
N GLY A 75 -14.85 9.06 -9.03
CA GLY A 75 -15.23 9.94 -7.91
C GLY A 75 -14.80 9.42 -6.52
N ARG A 76 -13.83 8.50 -6.50
CA ARG A 76 -13.32 7.81 -5.30
C ARG A 76 -12.19 8.55 -4.61
N MET A 77 -11.64 9.56 -5.29
CA MET A 77 -10.41 10.23 -4.89
C MET A 77 -10.69 11.30 -3.83
N VAL A 78 -10.16 11.09 -2.62
CA VAL A 78 -10.17 12.09 -1.55
C VAL A 78 -8.92 12.95 -1.69
N TRP A 79 -8.96 13.93 -2.58
CA TRP A 79 -7.80 14.77 -2.90
C TRP A 79 -7.09 15.36 -1.67
N PRO A 80 -7.77 15.87 -0.62
CA PRO A 80 -7.09 16.34 0.58
C PRO A 80 -6.31 15.24 1.31
N LEU A 81 -6.87 14.03 1.42
CA LEU A 81 -6.17 12.88 1.99
C LEU A 81 -4.94 12.52 1.16
N THR A 82 -5.09 12.53 -0.16
CA THR A 82 -3.99 12.27 -1.09
C THR A 82 -2.84 13.25 -0.92
N TRP A 83 -3.13 14.56 -0.79
CA TRP A 83 -2.09 15.57 -0.56
C TRP A 83 -1.41 15.41 0.79
N ILE A 84 -2.17 15.11 1.86
CA ILE A 84 -1.59 14.83 3.17
C ILE A 84 -0.61 13.65 3.10
N ILE A 85 -1.01 12.59 2.38
CA ILE A 85 -0.17 11.40 2.17
C ILE A 85 1.10 11.80 1.40
N ILE A 86 0.98 12.48 0.26
CA ILE A 86 2.14 12.93 -0.54
C ILE A 86 3.11 13.76 0.31
N ILE A 87 2.61 14.74 1.07
CA ILE A 87 3.43 15.61 1.92
C ILE A 87 4.19 14.80 2.98
N GLY A 88 3.61 13.74 3.51
CA GLY A 88 4.29 12.86 4.46
C GLY A 88 5.22 11.84 3.78
N THR A 89 4.75 11.14 2.74
CA THR A 89 5.48 10.05 2.13
C THR A 89 6.65 10.52 1.29
N LEU A 90 6.54 11.61 0.53
CA LEU A 90 7.60 12.11 -0.34
C LEU A 90 8.92 12.39 0.41
N PRO A 91 8.95 13.20 1.48
CA PRO A 91 10.17 13.39 2.26
C PRO A 91 10.63 12.10 2.94
N GLY A 92 9.69 11.25 3.37
CA GLY A 92 10.02 9.95 3.96
C GLY A 92 10.73 9.03 2.97
N VAL A 93 10.23 8.90 1.75
CA VAL A 93 10.81 8.08 0.68
C VAL A 93 12.19 8.59 0.30
N LEU A 94 12.38 9.91 0.22
CA LEU A 94 13.70 10.50 -0.02
C LEU A 94 14.69 10.14 1.09
N VAL A 95 14.31 10.34 2.35
CA VAL A 95 15.15 9.96 3.50
C VAL A 95 15.44 8.46 3.50
N GLY A 96 14.43 7.64 3.23
CA GLY A 96 14.57 6.19 3.15
C GLY A 96 15.50 5.73 2.03
N ALA A 97 15.41 6.36 0.85
CA ALA A 97 16.29 6.10 -0.28
C ALA A 97 17.74 6.51 0.03
N LEU A 98 17.95 7.63 0.72
CA LEU A 98 19.28 8.03 1.19
C LEU A 98 19.83 7.01 2.20
N ILE A 99 19.04 6.56 3.17
CA ILE A 99 19.43 5.50 4.11
C ILE A 99 19.77 4.21 3.34
N ARG A 100 19.01 3.86 2.31
CA ARG A 100 19.27 2.68 1.48
C ARG A 100 20.62 2.75 0.77
N VAL A 101 20.96 3.91 0.22
CA VAL A 101 22.18 4.11 -0.54
C VAL A 101 23.41 4.26 0.35
N TYR A 102 23.31 5.00 1.46
CA TYR A 102 24.46 5.34 2.32
C TYR A 102 24.66 4.43 3.54
N VAL A 103 23.60 3.85 4.10
CA VAL A 103 23.65 3.07 5.34
C VAL A 103 23.44 1.57 5.07
N LEU A 104 22.51 1.22 4.18
CA LEU A 104 22.12 -0.16 3.87
C LEU A 104 22.62 -0.62 2.49
N THR A 105 23.81 -0.16 2.09
CA THR A 105 24.46 -0.60 0.85
C THR A 105 24.84 -2.08 0.92
N ASP A 106 25.20 -2.58 2.10
CA ASP A 106 25.54 -3.99 2.32
C ASP A 106 24.26 -4.88 2.24
N PRO A 107 24.25 -5.90 1.35
CA PRO A 107 23.12 -6.81 1.21
C PRO A 107 22.74 -7.55 2.50
N ARG A 108 23.67 -7.78 3.44
CA ARG A 108 23.37 -8.46 4.71
C ARG A 108 22.46 -7.63 5.60
N HIS A 109 22.83 -6.38 5.83
CA HIS A 109 22.06 -5.43 6.64
C HIS A 109 20.69 -5.15 6.00
N PHE A 110 20.65 -5.07 4.67
CA PHE A 110 19.40 -4.92 3.94
C PHE A 110 18.48 -6.13 4.07
N LYS A 111 19.00 -7.36 3.90
CA LYS A 111 18.22 -8.59 4.06
C LYS A 111 17.68 -8.73 5.48
N LEU A 112 18.45 -8.32 6.50
CA LEU A 112 17.97 -8.27 7.89
C LEU A 112 16.82 -7.29 8.06
N PHE A 113 16.95 -6.06 7.53
CA PHE A 113 15.86 -5.07 7.56
C PHE A 113 14.59 -5.59 6.89
N VAL A 114 14.71 -6.07 5.65
CA VAL A 114 13.59 -6.66 4.89
C VAL A 114 12.98 -7.83 5.64
N GLY A 115 13.81 -8.72 6.20
CA GLY A 115 13.38 -9.86 6.98
C GLY A 115 12.58 -9.47 8.22
N LEU A 116 13.01 -8.44 8.96
CA LEU A 116 12.27 -7.93 10.12
C LEU A 116 10.92 -7.32 9.72
N VAL A 117 10.88 -6.56 8.62
CA VAL A 117 9.63 -5.98 8.09
C VAL A 117 8.66 -7.09 7.65
N LEU A 118 9.15 -8.10 6.92
CA LEU A 118 8.37 -9.26 6.50
C LEU A 118 7.89 -10.09 7.69
N LEU A 119 8.73 -10.29 8.70
CA LEU A 119 8.37 -11.02 9.91
C LEU A 119 7.30 -10.28 10.70
N TYR A 120 7.41 -8.96 10.85
CA TYR A 120 6.39 -8.16 11.52
C TYR A 120 5.05 -8.21 10.76
N LEU A 121 5.06 -8.02 9.44
CA LEU A 121 3.85 -8.05 8.62
C LEU A 121 3.23 -9.45 8.59
N GLY A 122 4.04 -10.50 8.37
CA GLY A 122 3.60 -11.89 8.39
C GLY A 122 3.06 -12.31 9.76
N GLY A 123 3.75 -11.90 10.83
CA GLY A 123 3.32 -12.11 12.21
C GLY A 123 2.01 -11.39 12.52
N LYS A 124 1.86 -10.13 12.08
CA LYS A 124 0.61 -9.38 12.21
C LYS A 124 -0.53 -10.08 11.46
N LEU A 125 -0.32 -10.46 10.20
CA LEU A 125 -1.32 -11.19 9.41
C LEU A 125 -1.70 -12.54 10.06
N ALA A 126 -0.73 -13.26 10.61
CA ALA A 126 -0.97 -14.51 11.34
C ALA A 126 -1.74 -14.28 12.64
N VAL A 127 -1.43 -13.20 13.39
CA VAL A 127 -2.18 -12.80 14.59
C VAL A 127 -3.59 -12.36 14.23
N ASP A 128 -3.78 -11.61 13.15
CA ASP A 128 -5.10 -11.20 12.66
C ASP A 128 -5.92 -12.45 12.25
N LEU A 129 -5.27 -13.44 11.59
CA LEU A 129 -5.87 -14.73 11.25
C LEU A 129 -6.15 -15.62 12.47
N ALA A 130 -5.31 -15.59 13.51
CA ALA A 130 -5.52 -16.35 14.74
C ALA A 130 -6.58 -15.69 15.65
N ARG A 131 -6.62 -14.36 15.66
CA ARG A 131 -7.69 -13.57 16.27
C ARG A 131 -8.99 -13.67 15.47
N LYS A 132 -8.99 -14.26 14.28
CA LYS A 132 -10.15 -14.56 13.43
C LYS A 132 -11.11 -15.61 14.03
N ARG A 133 -11.01 -15.97 15.32
CA ARG A 133 -12.17 -16.51 16.07
C ARG A 133 -13.01 -15.42 16.77
N ARG A 134 -12.51 -14.17 16.82
CA ARG A 134 -13.18 -12.95 17.32
C ARG A 134 -13.24 -11.82 16.28
N ALA A 135 -12.23 -11.71 15.41
CA ALA A 135 -12.17 -10.70 14.34
C ALA A 135 -12.93 -11.11 13.07
N ASP A 136 -13.18 -12.40 12.83
CA ASP A 136 -14.16 -12.84 11.82
C ASP A 136 -15.56 -12.45 12.27
N GLN A 137 -15.83 -12.37 13.58
CA GLN A 137 -17.04 -11.70 14.03
C GLN A 137 -17.02 -10.22 13.62
N ASP A 138 -15.98 -9.43 13.90
CA ASP A 138 -15.98 -7.99 13.57
C ASP A 138 -15.80 -7.61 12.09
N GLN A 139 -15.05 -8.37 11.27
CA GLN A 139 -14.92 -8.17 9.84
C GLN A 139 -16.11 -8.74 9.08
N THR A 140 -16.64 -9.90 9.46
CA THR A 140 -17.91 -10.39 8.90
C THR A 140 -19.07 -9.55 9.42
N ILE A 141 -19.01 -8.91 10.60
CA ILE A 141 -19.99 -7.89 11.04
C ILE A 141 -19.74 -6.54 10.34
N ALA A 142 -18.51 -6.18 9.97
CA ALA A 142 -18.24 -4.96 9.21
C ALA A 142 -18.65 -5.11 7.75
N GLU A 143 -18.37 -6.26 7.11
CA GLU A 143 -18.87 -6.65 5.79
C GLU A 143 -20.36 -6.98 5.82
N GLU A 144 -20.91 -7.67 6.83
CA GLU A 144 -22.37 -7.87 6.99
C GLU A 144 -23.07 -6.59 7.41
N ARG A 145 -22.44 -5.63 8.11
CA ARG A 145 -22.99 -4.27 8.28
C ARG A 145 -22.88 -3.50 6.98
N PHE A 146 -21.81 -3.65 6.21
CA PHE A 146 -21.69 -3.08 4.87
C PHE A 146 -22.77 -3.65 3.95
N HIS A 147 -23.02 -4.95 4.01
CA HIS A 147 -24.05 -5.68 3.26
C HIS A 147 -25.46 -5.58 3.85
N ARG A 148 -25.67 -5.30 5.15
CA ARG A 148 -26.98 -4.99 5.76
C ARG A 148 -27.35 -3.52 5.63
N VAL A 149 -26.37 -2.61 5.59
CA VAL A 149 -26.59 -1.21 5.24
C VAL A 149 -26.91 -1.11 3.74
N ILE A 150 -26.31 -1.96 2.90
CA ILE A 150 -26.65 -2.10 1.46
C ILE A 150 -27.84 -3.07 1.22
N GLY A 151 -28.24 -3.86 2.22
CA GLY A 151 -29.16 -4.99 2.07
C GLY A 151 -30.08 -5.21 3.27
N GLY A 152 -30.67 -4.13 3.78
CA GLY A 152 -31.87 -4.22 4.60
C GLY A 152 -32.99 -4.78 3.73
N ARG A 153 -33.57 -5.93 4.14
CA ARG A 153 -34.73 -6.63 3.53
C ARG A 153 -35.56 -5.72 2.60
N GLY A 154 -35.31 -5.84 1.31
CA GLY A 154 -35.87 -4.98 0.28
C GLY A 154 -34.82 -4.75 -0.78
N ARG A 155 -35.22 -4.66 -2.05
CA ARG A 155 -34.32 -4.42 -3.19
C ARG A 155 -33.27 -3.33 -2.90
N PRO A 156 -32.03 -3.45 -3.40
CA PRO A 156 -30.97 -2.49 -3.12
C PRO A 156 -31.43 -1.09 -3.56
N ALA A 157 -31.54 -0.16 -2.61
CA ALA A 157 -31.44 1.25 -2.96
C ALA A 157 -29.96 1.47 -3.32
N PRO A 158 -29.62 1.85 -4.55
CA PRO A 158 -28.24 2.14 -4.92
C PRO A 158 -27.72 3.26 -4.01
N CYS A 159 -26.44 3.22 -3.59
CA CYS A 159 -25.79 4.42 -3.08
C CYS A 159 -26.08 5.56 -4.07
N GLU A 160 -26.90 6.54 -3.70
CA GLU A 160 -27.33 7.60 -4.62
C GLU A 160 -26.14 8.44 -5.10
N SER A 161 -25.04 8.44 -4.33
CA SER A 161 -23.75 8.91 -4.81
C SER A 161 -22.57 8.13 -4.19
N PRO A 162 -21.84 7.28 -4.96
CA PRO A 162 -20.58 6.69 -4.50
C PRO A 162 -19.42 7.70 -4.51
N ARG A 163 -19.74 9.01 -4.55
CA ARG A 163 -18.78 10.10 -4.69
C ARG A 163 -18.40 10.61 -3.30
N VAL A 164 -17.11 10.83 -3.09
CA VAL A 164 -16.63 11.40 -1.83
C VAL A 164 -16.95 12.90 -1.79
N ALA A 165 -17.56 13.36 -0.71
CA ALA A 165 -17.77 14.77 -0.43
C ALA A 165 -16.88 15.22 0.73
N VAL A 166 -15.96 16.16 0.47
CA VAL A 166 -15.14 16.75 1.55
C VAL A 166 -15.95 17.84 2.23
N ARG A 167 -16.20 17.69 3.54
CA ARG A 167 -16.98 18.67 4.32
C ARG A 167 -16.08 19.73 4.96
N ARG A 168 -14.91 19.33 5.44
CA ARG A 168 -13.97 20.22 6.13
C ARG A 168 -12.54 19.75 5.95
N PHE A 169 -11.65 20.67 5.63
CA PHE A 169 -10.23 20.42 5.55
C PHE A 169 -9.46 21.56 6.22
N ASP A 170 -8.78 21.23 7.32
CA ASP A 170 -7.90 22.11 8.08
C ASP A 170 -6.55 21.41 8.32
N ALA A 171 -5.52 22.18 8.71
CA ALA A 171 -4.20 21.63 9.06
C ALA A 171 -4.23 20.59 10.20
N PHE A 172 -5.33 20.52 10.98
CA PHE A 172 -5.48 19.61 12.10
C PHE A 172 -6.48 18.47 11.86
N ARG A 173 -7.50 18.70 11.02
CA ARG A 173 -8.61 17.75 10.80
C ARG A 173 -9.04 17.70 9.34
N LEU A 174 -9.27 16.49 8.86
CA LEU A 174 -9.91 16.20 7.60
C LEU A 174 -11.23 15.48 7.89
N VAL A 175 -12.35 16.10 7.52
CA VAL A 175 -13.68 15.50 7.60
C VAL A 175 -14.23 15.32 6.19
N TYR A 176 -14.48 14.08 5.82
CA TYR A 176 -15.11 13.73 4.55
C TYR A 176 -16.27 12.77 4.77
N GLU A 177 -17.16 12.74 3.79
CA GLU A 177 -18.35 11.92 3.77
C GLU A 177 -18.28 10.93 2.61
N PHE A 178 -18.62 9.68 2.91
CA PHE A 178 -18.67 8.60 1.93
C PHE A 178 -19.80 7.63 2.31
N CYS A 179 -20.73 7.39 1.38
CA CYS A 179 -21.93 6.56 1.62
C CYS A 179 -22.68 6.93 2.91
N ASP A 180 -22.99 8.23 3.08
CA ASP A 180 -23.69 8.80 4.24
C ASP A 180 -23.01 8.58 5.59
N GLN A 181 -21.71 8.23 5.58
CA GLN A 181 -20.86 8.14 6.77
C GLN A 181 -19.80 9.23 6.77
N THR A 182 -19.67 9.92 7.91
CA THR A 182 -18.66 10.95 8.13
C THR A 182 -17.41 10.36 8.79
N PHE A 183 -16.25 10.61 8.19
CA PHE A 183 -14.94 10.21 8.71
C PHE A 183 -14.17 11.43 9.20
N ASP A 184 -13.72 11.42 10.45
CA ASP A 184 -12.89 12.48 11.05
C ASP A 184 -11.46 11.98 11.27
N LEU A 185 -10.53 12.55 10.52
CA LEU A 185 -9.13 12.17 10.54
C LEU A 185 -8.25 13.31 11.06
N ARG A 186 -7.34 12.97 11.99
CA ARG A 186 -6.33 13.92 12.48
C ARG A 186 -5.16 14.00 11.49
N VAL A 187 -4.99 15.16 10.87
CA VAL A 187 -3.97 15.40 9.84
C VAL A 187 -2.54 15.15 10.36
N PRO A 188 -2.12 15.62 11.56
CA PRO A 188 -0.76 15.35 12.05
C PRO A 188 -0.44 13.86 12.20
N ARG A 189 -1.43 13.04 12.59
CA ARG A 189 -1.25 11.59 12.71
C ARG A 189 -1.10 10.93 11.33
N LEU A 190 -1.87 11.39 10.35
CA LEU A 190 -1.75 10.94 8.96
C LEU A 190 -0.38 11.29 8.38
N VAL A 191 0.10 12.52 8.57
CA VAL A 191 1.42 12.95 8.11
C VAL A 191 2.53 12.12 8.75
N LEU A 192 2.49 11.93 10.08
CA LEU A 192 3.50 11.15 10.80
C LEU A 192 3.51 9.69 10.35
N LEU A 193 2.34 9.07 10.19
CA LEU A 193 2.25 7.70 9.67
C LEU A 193 2.81 7.65 8.24
N SER A 194 2.41 8.58 7.38
CA SER A 194 2.84 8.67 5.98
C SER A 194 4.35 8.85 5.88
N LEU A 195 4.95 9.65 6.75
CA LEU A 195 6.40 9.84 6.84
C LEU A 195 7.11 8.54 7.23
N ALA A 196 6.65 7.87 8.30
CA ALA A 196 7.24 6.62 8.75
C ALA A 196 7.14 5.52 7.68
N VAL A 197 5.97 5.39 7.05
CA VAL A 197 5.74 4.45 5.95
C VAL A 197 6.58 4.82 4.73
N GLY A 198 6.73 6.11 4.42
CA GLY A 198 7.59 6.62 3.37
C GLY A 198 9.05 6.24 3.59
N ILE A 199 9.58 6.39 4.81
CA ILE A 199 10.95 5.98 5.16
C ILE A 199 11.13 4.48 4.95
N ILE A 200 10.21 3.66 5.47
CA ILE A 200 10.27 2.20 5.30
C ILE A 200 10.18 1.82 3.82
N GLY A 201 9.24 2.40 3.07
CA GLY A 201 9.04 2.14 1.65
C GLY A 201 10.19 2.63 0.76
N GLY A 202 10.85 3.73 1.15
CA GLY A 202 12.05 4.26 0.51
C GLY A 202 13.29 3.41 0.78
N ILE A 203 13.46 2.91 2.01
CA ILE A 203 14.53 1.94 2.33
C ILE A 203 14.33 0.67 1.50
N TYR A 204 13.08 0.20 1.44
CA TYR A 204 12.75 -1.04 0.75
C TYR A 204 12.83 -0.89 -0.78
N GLY A 205 12.54 0.30 -1.33
CA GLY A 205 12.62 0.57 -2.77
C GLY A 205 11.37 0.14 -3.56
N ILE A 206 10.20 0.07 -2.92
CA ILE A 206 8.91 -0.25 -3.60
C ILE A 206 8.03 1.01 -3.75
N GLY A 207 8.28 2.05 -2.96
CA GLY A 207 7.36 3.19 -2.79
C GLY A 207 6.42 3.03 -1.59
N GLY A 208 5.94 4.14 -1.04
CA GLY A 208 5.15 4.16 0.20
C GLY A 208 3.73 3.62 0.04
N GLY A 209 3.15 3.78 -1.16
CA GLY A 209 1.76 3.44 -1.46
C GLY A 209 1.36 1.99 -1.20
N ALA A 210 2.22 1.02 -1.51
CA ALA A 210 1.95 -0.40 -1.28
C ALA A 210 1.81 -0.75 0.22
N ILE A 211 2.49 0.02 1.08
CA ILE A 211 2.51 -0.21 2.53
C ILE A 211 1.45 0.65 3.22
N ILE A 212 1.15 1.86 2.73
CA ILE A 212 0.28 2.79 3.47
C ILE A 212 -1.19 2.34 3.53
N ALA A 213 -1.69 1.67 2.48
CA ALA A 213 -3.09 1.22 2.39
C ALA A 213 -3.56 0.39 3.61
N PRO A 214 -2.90 -0.72 4.01
CA PRO A 214 -3.33 -1.49 5.18
C PRO A 214 -3.25 -0.69 6.49
N PHE A 215 -2.34 0.28 6.61
CA PHE A 215 -2.27 1.14 7.80
C PHE A 215 -3.42 2.14 7.85
N LEU A 216 -3.81 2.74 6.72
CA LEU A 216 -4.98 3.62 6.64
C LEU A 216 -6.26 2.89 7.04
N VAL A 217 -6.43 1.64 6.58
CA VAL A 217 -7.59 0.83 6.92
C VAL A 217 -7.56 0.43 8.40
N THR A 218 -6.42 -0.05 8.91
CA THR A 218 -6.32 -0.56 10.29
C THR A 218 -6.39 0.55 11.35
N PHE A 219 -5.63 1.64 11.17
CA PHE A 219 -5.45 2.67 12.21
C PHE A 219 -6.45 3.81 12.11
N PHE A 220 -6.98 4.08 10.91
CA PHE A 220 -7.90 5.18 10.67
C PHE A 220 -9.30 4.73 10.26
N GLY A 221 -9.54 3.41 10.13
CA GLY A 221 -10.85 2.86 9.76
C GLY A 221 -11.34 3.30 8.39
N ILE A 222 -10.42 3.75 7.51
CA ILE A 222 -10.78 4.26 6.19
C ILE A 222 -11.23 3.07 5.33
N PRO A 223 -12.38 3.17 4.63
CA PRO A 223 -12.83 2.11 3.73
C PRO A 223 -11.75 1.80 2.69
N VAL A 224 -11.48 0.52 2.45
CA VAL A 224 -10.49 0.06 1.45
C VAL A 224 -10.73 0.73 0.09
N TYR A 225 -12.01 0.90 -0.26
CA TYR A 225 -12.47 1.55 -1.49
C TYR A 225 -11.93 2.97 -1.67
N VAL A 226 -11.78 3.72 -0.58
CA VAL A 226 -11.28 5.11 -0.51
C VAL A 226 -9.76 5.13 -0.30
N ALA A 227 -9.26 4.28 0.60
CA ALA A 227 -7.83 4.20 0.94
C ALA A 227 -6.97 3.84 -0.28
N ALA A 228 -7.47 2.96 -1.16
CA ALA A 228 -6.73 2.53 -2.34
C ALA A 228 -6.38 3.69 -3.30
N GLY A 229 -7.28 4.67 -3.48
CA GLY A 229 -7.02 5.81 -4.35
C GLY A 229 -5.93 6.73 -3.80
N ALA A 230 -6.01 7.04 -2.50
CA ALA A 230 -5.04 7.89 -1.84
C ALA A 230 -3.66 7.22 -1.71
N ALA A 231 -3.63 5.90 -1.53
CA ALA A 231 -2.41 5.10 -1.45
C ALA A 231 -1.64 5.03 -2.79
N LEU A 232 -2.31 5.10 -3.95
CA LEU A 232 -1.64 5.06 -5.26
C LEU A 232 -0.64 6.21 -5.47
N MET A 233 -0.85 7.33 -4.79
CA MET A 233 -0.04 8.55 -4.92
C MET A 233 1.03 8.68 -3.83
N GLY A 234 1.12 7.70 -2.92
CA GLY A 234 2.02 7.70 -1.76
C GLY A 234 3.37 7.03 -1.98
#